data_AF-A0AAX4KZH9-F1
#
_entry.id   AF-A0AAX4KZH9-F1
#
_cell.length_a   1.000
_cell.length_b   1.000
_cell.length_c   1.000
_cell.angle_alpha   90.00
_cell.angle_beta   90.00
_cell.angle_gamma   90.00
#
_symmetry.space_group_name_H-M   'P 1'
#
loop_
_entity.id
_entity.type
_entity.pdbx_description
1 polymer ?
#
loop_
_entity_poly.entity_id
_entity_poly.type
_entity_poly.pdbx_seq_one_letter_code
_entity_poly.pdbx_strand_id
1 'polypeptide(L)'
;MSNICIYGTVYNNYNTIEYSIKSIWRPDYVIVITDNYSTDGTWEKLQEIKKEYNLILYRLRSSRGKGRDYSLRHCPDNSKTSFFDLDVEYNENFHRITEWSSLDKITYAHWLFIGKKEYIVNKGGWRDLNGAEDVELINRIGFDYYIPVIVGKSIYKGKATKERESRYAHGTKLLLRNINNFIDTIRGCGFNWREVYNLYFKYRRIHYSYLPIILGIYFIAKLKRIYRYSSLHDNITNSFLERLNKLTLPKELNIPDDYFLFGISRRDLLLYSDLERLADIKLKEKIGDYKKFLCSDSLIRYVKNSEGLKKALELSNLSKIECHELN
;
A
#
# COMPACT_ATOMS: atom_id res chain seq x y z
N MET A 1 14.39 -7.56 24.26
CA MET A 1 13.20 -7.75 23.40
C MET A 1 13.06 -6.51 22.53
N SER A 2 12.91 -6.67 21.22
CA SER A 2 12.68 -5.51 20.34
C SER A 2 11.26 -5.00 20.54
N ASN A 3 11.10 -3.71 20.80
CA ASN A 3 9.78 -3.11 21.01
C ASN A 3 9.09 -2.98 19.65
N ILE A 4 8.11 -3.83 19.35
CA ILE A 4 7.38 -3.81 18.08
C ILE A 4 6.18 -2.88 18.22
N CYS A 5 6.07 -1.89 17.34
CA CYS A 5 4.92 -1.01 17.26
C CYS A 5 4.20 -1.18 15.92
N ILE A 6 2.96 -1.65 15.97
CA ILE A 6 2.08 -1.71 14.81
C ILE A 6 1.20 -0.46 14.82
N TYR A 7 1.11 0.26 13.72
CA TYR A 7 0.41 1.55 13.70
C TYR A 7 -0.48 1.74 12.48
N GLY A 8 -1.57 2.48 12.64
CA GLY A 8 -2.54 2.66 11.57
C GLY A 8 -3.40 3.91 11.75
N THR A 9 -4.17 4.24 10.72
CA THR A 9 -5.21 5.26 10.79
C THR A 9 -6.50 4.71 10.22
N VAL A 10 -7.64 5.18 10.72
CA VAL A 10 -8.93 4.63 10.37
C VAL A 10 -9.98 5.71 10.18
N TYR A 11 -10.95 5.41 9.31
CA TYR A 11 -12.13 6.24 9.12
C TYR A 11 -13.28 5.37 8.59
N ASN A 12 -14.37 5.30 9.34
CA ASN A 12 -15.59 4.57 8.99
C ASN A 12 -15.34 3.10 8.58
N ASN A 13 -14.80 2.32 9.52
CA ASN A 13 -14.47 0.90 9.36
C ASN A 13 -15.15 0.01 10.43
N TYR A 14 -16.31 0.42 10.98
CA TYR A 14 -16.96 -0.27 12.12
C TYR A 14 -17.05 -1.81 11.94
N ASN A 15 -17.34 -2.27 10.73
CA ASN A 15 -17.53 -3.67 10.40
C ASN A 15 -16.23 -4.48 10.26
N THR A 16 -15.08 -3.84 10.05
CA THR A 16 -13.81 -4.54 9.75
C THR A 16 -12.76 -4.40 10.85
N ILE A 17 -12.79 -3.33 11.64
CA ILE A 17 -11.71 -3.00 12.58
C ILE A 17 -11.35 -4.14 13.54
N GLU A 18 -12.33 -4.88 14.03
CA GLU A 18 -12.10 -5.93 15.02
C GLU A 18 -11.36 -7.13 14.44
N TYR A 19 -11.77 -7.58 13.25
CA TYR A 19 -11.08 -8.66 12.52
C TYR A 19 -9.64 -8.26 12.18
N SER A 20 -9.46 -7.03 11.69
CA SER A 20 -8.12 -6.51 11.39
C SER A 20 -7.23 -6.48 12.63
N ILE A 21 -7.71 -5.93 13.75
CA ILE A 21 -6.94 -5.85 15.00
C ILE A 21 -6.63 -7.25 15.54
N LYS A 22 -7.62 -8.15 15.57
CA LYS A 22 -7.44 -9.54 16.01
C LYS A 22 -6.35 -10.26 15.20
N SER A 23 -6.31 -10.04 13.89
CA SER A 23 -5.36 -10.72 13.00
C SER A 23 -3.90 -10.30 13.20
N ILE A 24 -3.64 -9.09 13.70
CA ILE A 24 -2.29 -8.58 13.97
C ILE A 24 -1.94 -8.53 15.46
N TRP A 25 -2.87 -8.86 16.34
CA TRP A 25 -2.64 -8.68 17.78
C TRP A 25 -1.69 -9.74 18.31
N ARG A 26 -0.74 -9.26 19.13
CA ARG A 26 0.06 -10.07 20.03
C ARG A 26 0.31 -9.31 21.33
N PRO A 27 0.47 -10.03 22.47
CA PRO A 27 0.67 -9.37 23.77
C PRO A 27 1.98 -8.58 23.85
N ASP A 28 2.97 -8.90 23.03
CA ASP A 28 4.27 -8.22 22.94
C ASP A 28 4.28 -7.02 21.97
N TYR A 29 3.18 -6.75 21.27
CA TYR A 29 3.06 -5.61 20.36
C TYR A 29 2.40 -4.43 21.06
N VAL A 30 2.88 -3.23 20.72
CA VAL A 30 2.17 -1.96 20.97
C VAL A 30 1.39 -1.61 19.71
N ILE A 31 0.08 -1.37 19.82
CA ILE A 31 -0.75 -1.06 18.65
C ILE A 31 -1.25 0.38 18.76
N VAL A 32 -0.84 1.26 17.84
CA VAL A 32 -1.21 2.68 17.84
C VAL A 32 -2.16 2.99 16.69
N ILE A 33 -3.38 3.43 17.00
CA ILE A 33 -4.41 3.75 16.00
C ILE A 33 -4.87 5.19 16.16
N THR A 34 -4.89 5.92 15.03
CA THR A 34 -5.48 7.26 14.96
C THR A 34 -6.78 7.22 14.16
N ASP A 35 -7.90 7.45 14.84
CA ASP A 35 -9.20 7.60 14.22
C ASP A 35 -9.39 9.02 13.65
N ASN A 36 -9.88 9.11 12.42
CA ASN A 36 -10.10 10.37 11.72
C ASN A 36 -11.48 10.96 12.00
N TYR A 37 -11.91 10.90 13.27
CA TYR A 37 -13.25 11.28 13.69
C TYR A 37 -14.34 10.55 12.90
N SER A 38 -14.30 9.22 12.93
CA SER A 38 -15.33 8.39 12.32
C SER A 38 -16.72 8.72 12.88
N THR A 39 -17.74 8.54 12.04
CA THR A 39 -19.15 8.86 12.37
C THR A 39 -20.06 7.64 12.32
N ASP A 40 -19.51 6.44 12.15
CA ASP A 40 -20.24 5.18 12.00
C ASP A 40 -20.16 4.28 13.24
N GLY A 41 -19.69 4.80 14.38
CA GLY A 41 -19.45 4.01 15.60
C GLY A 41 -18.04 3.41 15.71
N THR A 42 -17.15 3.60 14.71
CA THR A 42 -15.78 3.05 14.72
C THR A 42 -15.02 3.43 15.99
N TRP A 43 -15.14 4.69 16.45
CA TRP A 43 -14.42 5.17 17.62
C TRP A 43 -14.88 4.46 18.90
N GLU A 44 -16.18 4.35 19.10
CA GLU A 44 -16.79 3.67 20.24
C GLU A 44 -16.37 2.20 20.26
N LYS A 45 -16.39 1.53 19.11
CA LYS A 45 -15.96 0.15 18.99
C LYS A 45 -14.46 -0.03 19.26
N LEU A 46 -13.59 0.89 18.83
CA LEU A 46 -12.17 0.87 19.21
C LEU A 46 -11.98 0.96 20.72
N GLN A 47 -12.76 1.80 21.41
CA GLN A 47 -12.68 1.96 22.86
C GLN A 47 -13.10 0.69 23.60
N GLU A 48 -14.08 -0.05 23.07
CA GLU A 48 -14.44 -1.37 23.59
C GLU A 48 -13.34 -2.41 23.37
N ILE A 49 -12.81 -2.51 22.14
CA ILE A 49 -11.72 -3.43 21.78
C ILE A 49 -10.47 -3.16 22.64
N LYS A 50 -10.17 -1.90 22.96
CA LYS A 50 -9.04 -1.53 23.82
C LYS A 50 -9.09 -2.17 25.22
N LYS A 51 -10.25 -2.61 25.71
CA LYS A 51 -10.36 -3.31 27.00
C LYS A 51 -9.74 -4.70 26.96
N GLU A 52 -9.66 -5.32 25.78
CA GLU A 52 -9.12 -6.67 25.57
C GLU A 52 -7.72 -6.67 24.94
N TYR A 53 -7.38 -5.62 24.19
CA TYR A 53 -6.16 -5.55 23.40
C TYR A 53 -5.30 -4.33 23.76
N ASN A 54 -3.99 -4.43 23.50
CA ASN A 54 -2.96 -3.45 23.86
C ASN A 54 -2.99 -2.18 22.98
N LEU A 55 -4.15 -1.52 22.88
CA LEU A 55 -4.37 -0.42 21.97
C LEU A 55 -4.08 0.94 22.60
N ILE A 56 -3.31 1.76 21.90
CA ILE A 56 -3.17 3.19 22.13
C ILE A 56 -3.98 3.91 21.06
N LEU A 57 -4.97 4.68 21.48
CA LEU A 57 -5.97 5.28 20.59
C LEU A 57 -5.87 6.81 20.63
N TYR A 58 -5.88 7.42 19.45
CA TYR A 58 -5.91 8.86 19.27
C TYR A 58 -6.99 9.26 18.28
N ARG A 59 -7.34 10.56 18.27
CA ARG A 59 -8.18 11.17 17.24
C ARG A 59 -7.49 12.36 16.58
N LEU A 60 -7.57 12.43 15.25
CA LEU A 60 -7.04 13.57 14.49
C LEU A 60 -7.82 13.71 13.17
N ARG A 61 -8.36 14.90 12.88
CA ARG A 61 -8.89 15.20 11.55
C ARG A 61 -7.72 15.37 10.57
N SER A 62 -7.55 14.43 9.65
CA SER A 62 -6.38 14.40 8.77
C SER A 62 -6.62 13.75 7.41
N SER A 63 -5.65 13.89 6.51
CA SER A 63 -5.50 12.96 5.38
C SER A 63 -5.07 11.57 5.88
N ARG A 64 -5.06 10.59 4.97
CA ARG A 64 -4.56 9.24 5.28
C ARG A 64 -3.09 9.27 5.70
N GLY A 65 -2.22 9.89 4.91
CA GLY A 65 -0.80 9.95 5.22
C GLY A 65 -0.51 10.71 6.52
N LYS A 66 -1.19 11.83 6.80
CA LYS A 66 -1.03 12.56 8.07
C LYS A 66 -1.54 11.76 9.28
N GLY A 67 -2.61 10.98 9.14
CA GLY A 67 -3.09 10.09 10.19
C GLY A 67 -2.07 8.99 10.51
N ARG A 68 -1.47 8.37 9.48
CA ARG A 68 -0.39 7.39 9.65
C ARG A 68 0.86 8.00 10.29
N ASP A 69 1.22 9.24 9.90
CA ASP A 69 2.33 9.97 10.52
C ASP A 69 2.10 10.19 12.02
N TYR A 70 0.88 10.61 12.38
CA TYR A 70 0.51 10.86 13.76
C TYR A 70 0.62 9.57 14.59
N SER A 71 0.09 8.44 14.11
CA SER A 71 0.23 7.16 14.80
C SER A 71 1.69 6.72 14.93
N LEU A 72 2.49 6.83 13.86
CA LEU A 72 3.91 6.48 13.87
C LEU A 72 4.69 7.26 14.94
N ARG A 73 4.42 8.56 15.08
CA ARG A 73 5.12 9.42 16.06
C ARG A 73 4.79 9.04 17.51
N HIS A 74 3.63 8.46 17.75
CA HIS A 74 3.21 7.97 19.07
C HIS A 74 3.63 6.52 19.34
N CYS A 75 4.28 5.84 18.41
CA CYS A 75 4.99 4.61 18.73
C CYS A 75 6.09 4.89 19.76
N PRO A 76 6.45 3.92 20.62
CA PRO A 76 7.58 4.07 21.53
C PRO A 76 8.90 4.34 20.80
N ASP A 77 9.82 5.03 21.47
CA ASP A 77 11.16 5.27 20.93
C ASP A 77 11.95 3.96 20.79
N ASN A 78 12.85 3.93 19.81
CA ASN A 78 13.64 2.76 19.38
C ASN A 78 12.80 1.53 19.01
N SER A 79 11.51 1.72 18.70
CA SER A 79 10.64 0.65 18.23
C SER A 79 10.91 0.25 16.78
N LYS A 80 10.74 -1.05 16.50
CA LYS A 80 10.56 -1.58 15.15
C LYS A 80 9.10 -1.35 14.78
N THR A 81 8.85 -0.53 13.78
CA THR A 81 7.50 -0.09 13.43
C THR A 81 7.01 -0.76 12.17
N SER A 82 5.71 -1.05 12.11
CA SER A 82 5.04 -1.43 10.88
C SER A 82 3.65 -0.83 10.78
N PHE A 83 3.27 -0.40 9.57
CA PHE A 83 1.91 0.08 9.36
C PHE A 83 0.97 -1.05 9.01
N PHE A 84 -0.31 -0.87 9.31
CA PHE A 84 -1.37 -1.76 8.86
C PHE A 84 -2.64 -0.98 8.50
N ASP A 85 -3.45 -1.57 7.62
CA ASP A 85 -4.75 -1.06 7.23
C ASP A 85 -5.85 -1.78 8.03
N LEU A 86 -6.83 -1.01 8.55
CA LEU A 86 -7.92 -1.55 9.38
C LEU A 86 -9.11 -2.09 8.56
N ASP A 87 -8.88 -2.38 7.28
CA ASP A 87 -9.78 -3.12 6.39
C ASP A 87 -9.13 -4.39 5.80
N VAL A 88 -8.03 -4.86 6.41
CA VAL A 88 -7.29 -6.08 6.01
C VAL A 88 -7.28 -7.09 7.15
N GLU A 89 -7.52 -8.35 6.84
CA GLU A 89 -7.26 -9.49 7.74
C GLU A 89 -5.89 -10.06 7.40
N TYR A 90 -4.94 -9.92 8.31
CA TYR A 90 -3.56 -10.35 8.15
C TYR A 90 -3.39 -11.83 8.47
N ASN A 91 -2.41 -12.47 7.84
CA ASN A 91 -2.04 -13.86 8.09
C ASN A 91 -0.70 -13.95 8.84
N GLU A 92 -0.29 -15.17 9.19
CA GLU A 92 0.93 -15.41 9.96
C GLU A 92 2.21 -14.85 9.33
N ASN A 93 2.25 -14.68 8.00
CA ASN A 93 3.42 -14.09 7.34
C ASN A 93 3.65 -12.63 7.73
N PHE A 94 2.61 -11.90 8.12
CA PHE A 94 2.76 -10.55 8.69
C PHE A 94 3.66 -10.60 9.93
N HIS A 95 3.38 -11.52 10.85
CA HIS A 95 4.15 -11.69 12.09
C HIS A 95 5.57 -12.15 11.80
N ARG A 96 5.72 -13.21 10.99
CA ARG A 96 7.04 -13.76 10.64
C ARG A 96 7.96 -12.70 10.03
N ILE A 97 7.46 -11.92 9.07
CA ILE A 97 8.26 -10.86 8.44
C ILE A 97 8.56 -9.76 9.46
N THR A 98 7.57 -9.34 10.25
CA THR A 98 7.75 -8.32 11.30
C THR A 98 8.83 -8.72 12.29
N GLU A 99 8.84 -9.97 12.74
CA GLU A 99 9.84 -10.49 13.69
C GLU A 99 11.23 -10.62 13.07
N TRP A 100 11.31 -11.18 11.86
CA TRP A 100 12.56 -11.37 11.12
C TRP A 100 13.26 -10.05 10.75
N SER A 101 12.50 -8.99 10.45
CA SER A 101 13.06 -7.71 10.05
C SER A 101 13.99 -7.12 11.12
N SER A 102 15.18 -6.73 10.68
CA SER A 102 16.17 -6.08 11.54
C SER A 102 15.83 -4.61 11.77
N LEU A 103 16.24 -4.06 12.92
CA LEU A 103 15.97 -2.67 13.30
C LEU A 103 16.82 -1.65 12.49
N ASP A 104 17.99 -2.06 12.01
CA ASP A 104 18.90 -1.24 11.20
C ASP A 104 18.58 -1.29 9.69
N LYS A 105 17.56 -2.05 9.30
CA LYS A 105 17.15 -2.28 7.91
C LYS A 105 15.69 -1.91 7.70
N ILE A 106 15.34 -1.65 6.45
CA ILE A 106 13.96 -1.47 6.02
C ILE A 106 13.54 -2.68 5.19
N THR A 107 12.47 -3.34 5.64
CA THR A 107 11.85 -4.45 4.93
C THR A 107 10.53 -3.99 4.33
N TYR A 108 10.32 -4.33 3.06
CA TYR A 108 9.10 -4.02 2.34
C TYR A 108 8.46 -5.30 1.81
N ALA A 109 7.14 -5.40 1.94
CA ALA A 109 6.32 -6.43 1.34
C ALA A 109 4.97 -5.82 0.93
N HIS A 110 4.11 -6.61 0.31
CA HIS A 110 2.78 -6.14 -0.07
C HIS A 110 1.98 -5.73 1.19
N TRP A 111 1.49 -4.48 1.25
CA TRP A 111 0.78 -3.91 2.42
C TRP A 111 1.54 -3.94 3.75
N LEU A 112 2.87 -3.99 3.69
CA LEU A 112 3.72 -4.09 4.86
C LEU A 112 5.03 -3.35 4.58
N PHE A 113 5.38 -2.40 5.43
CA PHE A 113 6.75 -1.92 5.50
C PHE A 113 7.17 -1.88 6.96
N ILE A 114 8.41 -2.26 7.23
CA ILE A 114 8.95 -2.39 8.58
C ILE A 114 10.26 -1.60 8.65
N GLY A 115 10.42 -0.84 9.73
CA GLY A 115 11.64 -0.07 9.97
C GLY A 115 11.66 0.60 11.34
N LYS A 116 12.83 1.06 11.75
CA LYS A 116 12.99 1.83 13.00
C LYS A 116 12.22 3.15 12.94
N LYS A 117 11.43 3.44 13.97
CA LYS A 117 10.63 4.68 14.11
C LYS A 117 11.45 5.92 13.76
N GLU A 118 12.60 6.08 14.42
CA GLU A 118 13.44 7.28 14.30
C GLU A 118 13.97 7.45 12.89
N TYR A 119 14.34 6.36 12.22
CA TYR A 119 14.82 6.41 10.84
C TYR A 119 13.73 6.99 9.91
N ILE A 120 12.50 6.46 10.02
CA ILE A 120 11.36 6.87 9.19
C ILE A 120 10.98 8.33 9.51
N VAL A 121 10.89 8.68 10.79
CA VAL A 121 10.53 10.02 11.25
C VAL A 121 11.59 11.06 10.85
N ASN A 122 12.88 10.75 10.99
CA ASN A 122 13.98 11.65 10.62
C ASN A 122 14.04 11.90 9.10
N LYS A 123 13.58 10.96 8.29
CA LYS A 123 13.41 11.15 6.84
C LYS A 123 12.17 11.99 6.50
N GLY A 124 11.34 12.36 7.48
CA GLY A 124 10.18 13.22 7.35
C GLY A 124 8.84 12.54 7.61
N GLY A 125 8.81 11.27 8.05
CA GLY A 125 7.58 10.54 8.36
C GLY A 125 6.68 10.34 7.14
N TRP A 126 5.38 10.17 7.33
CA TRP A 126 4.40 10.12 6.22
C TRP A 126 4.01 11.52 5.77
N ARG A 127 3.87 11.74 4.45
CA ARG A 127 3.40 13.03 3.92
C ARG A 127 1.90 13.20 4.08
N ASP A 128 1.46 14.45 4.19
CA ASP A 128 0.04 14.83 4.20
C ASP A 128 -0.55 14.67 2.79
N LEU A 129 -0.84 13.42 2.42
CA LEU A 129 -1.41 12.98 1.15
C LEU A 129 -2.59 12.03 1.43
N ASN A 130 -3.66 12.16 0.66
CA ASN A 130 -4.77 11.19 0.67
C ASN A 130 -4.57 10.03 -0.31
N GLY A 131 -3.67 10.15 -1.29
CA GLY A 131 -3.37 9.09 -2.24
C GLY A 131 -1.89 9.04 -2.58
N ALA A 132 -1.39 7.84 -2.83
CA ALA A 132 0.01 7.55 -3.12
C ALA A 132 0.97 7.93 -1.97
N GLU A 133 0.48 8.01 -0.73
CA GLU A 133 1.29 8.31 0.45
C GLU A 133 2.29 7.19 0.77
N ASP A 134 1.93 5.95 0.49
CA ASP A 134 2.77 4.75 0.61
C ASP A 134 3.87 4.71 -0.45
N VAL A 135 3.51 4.98 -1.72
CA VAL A 135 4.45 5.09 -2.84
C VAL A 135 5.44 6.22 -2.62
N GLU A 136 4.98 7.38 -2.14
CA GLU A 136 5.86 8.50 -1.80
C GLU A 136 6.84 8.12 -0.69
N LEU A 137 6.33 7.53 0.40
CA LEU A 137 7.16 7.19 1.55
C LEU A 137 8.27 6.22 1.16
N ILE A 138 7.91 5.10 0.50
CA ILE A 138 8.86 4.02 0.22
C ILE A 138 9.98 4.47 -0.73
N ASN A 139 9.68 5.35 -1.69
CA ASN A 139 10.69 5.91 -2.59
C ASN A 139 11.59 6.94 -1.87
N ARG A 140 11.07 7.67 -0.87
CA ARG A 140 11.87 8.63 -0.11
C ARG A 140 12.82 7.94 0.87
N ILE A 141 12.33 6.95 1.61
CA ILE A 141 13.10 6.30 2.67
C ILE A 141 13.99 5.17 2.16
N GLY A 142 13.62 4.58 1.02
CA GLY A 142 14.26 3.40 0.45
C GLY A 142 13.95 2.13 1.27
N PHE A 143 14.30 0.97 0.72
CA PHE A 143 14.27 -0.30 1.45
C PHE A 143 15.51 -1.13 1.16
N ASP A 144 15.84 -2.05 2.05
CA ASP A 144 16.96 -2.98 1.91
C ASP A 144 16.49 -4.32 1.33
N TYR A 145 15.32 -4.78 1.76
CA TYR A 145 14.74 -6.06 1.37
C TYR A 145 13.32 -5.88 0.84
N TYR A 146 13.03 -6.54 -0.28
CA TYR A 146 11.66 -6.76 -0.73
C TYR A 146 11.28 -8.23 -0.66
N ILE A 147 10.21 -8.53 0.07
CA ILE A 147 9.69 -9.89 0.25
C ILE A 147 8.35 -10.00 -0.49
N PRO A 148 8.28 -10.69 -1.65
CA PRO A 148 7.08 -10.80 -2.49
C PRO A 148 6.08 -11.82 -1.92
N VAL A 149 5.48 -11.49 -0.77
CA VAL A 149 4.61 -12.41 -0.02
C VAL A 149 3.24 -11.79 0.26
N ILE A 150 2.21 -12.64 0.20
CA ILE A 150 0.85 -12.34 0.62
C ILE A 150 0.79 -12.34 2.15
N VAL A 151 0.55 -11.17 2.75
CA VAL A 151 0.52 -10.98 4.21
C VAL A 151 -0.89 -10.85 4.80
N GLY A 152 -1.93 -10.83 3.96
CA GLY A 152 -3.31 -10.68 4.40
C GLY A 152 -4.28 -10.67 3.22
N LYS A 153 -5.56 -10.42 3.48
CA LYS A 153 -6.61 -10.25 2.49
C LYS A 153 -7.52 -9.10 2.88
N SER A 154 -8.05 -8.36 1.91
CA SER A 154 -8.98 -7.28 2.21
C SER A 154 -10.33 -7.86 2.63
N ILE A 155 -10.84 -7.42 3.78
CA ILE A 155 -12.15 -7.84 4.30
C ILE A 155 -13.24 -6.79 4.05
N TYR A 156 -12.87 -5.66 3.44
CA TYR A 156 -13.83 -4.66 3.02
C TYR A 156 -14.51 -5.06 1.70
N LYS A 157 -15.69 -5.67 1.83
CA LYS A 157 -16.56 -6.05 0.71
C LYS A 157 -17.41 -4.85 0.23
N GLY A 158 -16.80 -3.91 -0.49
CA GLY A 158 -17.52 -2.83 -1.20
C GLY A 158 -17.31 -2.92 -2.73
N LYS A 159 -18.24 -2.41 -3.56
CA LYS A 159 -18.09 -2.50 -5.03
C LYS A 159 -17.13 -1.42 -5.54
N ALA A 160 -16.01 -1.83 -6.12
CA ALA A 160 -15.03 -0.95 -6.82
C ALA A 160 -14.48 0.26 -6.02
N THR A 161 -13.39 0.85 -6.51
CA THR A 161 -12.70 1.98 -5.83
C THR A 161 -13.57 3.24 -5.67
N LYS A 162 -14.59 3.44 -6.53
CA LYS A 162 -15.50 4.60 -6.46
C LYS A 162 -16.39 4.59 -5.22
N GLU A 163 -16.83 3.42 -4.73
CA GLU A 163 -17.61 3.33 -3.49
C GLU A 163 -16.70 3.42 -2.26
N ARG A 164 -15.42 3.03 -2.35
CA ARG A 164 -14.49 3.14 -1.22
C ARG A 164 -14.32 4.60 -0.75
N GLU A 165 -14.25 5.54 -1.69
CA GLU A 165 -14.12 6.97 -1.38
C GLU A 165 -15.45 7.61 -0.92
N SER A 166 -16.61 7.03 -1.25
CA SER A 166 -17.91 7.54 -0.80
C SER A 166 -18.10 7.42 0.71
N ARG A 167 -17.36 6.52 1.38
CA ARG A 167 -17.28 6.47 2.84
C ARG A 167 -16.89 7.81 3.45
N TYR A 168 -15.95 8.50 2.81
CA TYR A 168 -15.31 9.72 3.31
C TYR A 168 -16.08 10.98 2.99
N ALA A 169 -16.89 10.96 1.93
CA ALA A 169 -17.63 12.13 1.49
C ALA A 169 -18.76 11.75 0.53
N HIS A 170 -19.81 12.58 0.51
CA HIS A 170 -20.93 12.47 -0.43
C HIS A 170 -21.10 13.77 -1.24
N GLY A 171 -21.76 13.69 -2.39
CA GLY A 171 -22.09 14.85 -3.23
C GLY A 171 -20.88 15.66 -3.68
N THR A 172 -20.94 16.99 -3.52
CA THR A 172 -19.87 17.92 -3.91
C THR A 172 -18.57 17.70 -3.12
N LYS A 173 -18.67 17.27 -1.86
CA LYS A 173 -17.50 16.91 -1.04
C LYS A 173 -16.75 15.71 -1.63
N LEU A 174 -17.48 14.73 -2.20
CA LEU A 174 -16.87 13.58 -2.86
C LEU A 174 -16.13 13.99 -4.14
N LEU A 175 -16.69 14.92 -4.92
CA LEU A 175 -16.02 15.46 -6.10
C LEU A 175 -14.71 16.16 -5.72
N LEU A 176 -14.75 17.06 -4.72
CA LEU A 176 -13.56 17.75 -4.22
C LEU A 176 -12.51 16.76 -3.69
N ARG A 177 -12.95 15.72 -2.97
CA ARG A 177 -12.06 14.65 -2.50
C ARG A 177 -11.41 13.90 -3.66
N ASN A 178 -12.16 13.56 -4.71
CA ASN A 178 -11.60 12.89 -5.89
C ASN A 178 -10.58 13.77 -6.62
N ILE A 179 -10.83 15.08 -6.72
CA ILE A 179 -9.86 16.04 -7.28
C ILE A 179 -8.60 16.09 -6.41
N ASN A 180 -8.74 16.19 -5.08
CA ASN A 180 -7.60 16.18 -4.15
C ASN A 180 -6.82 14.86 -4.23
N ASN A 181 -7.49 13.71 -4.29
CA ASN A 181 -6.85 12.41 -4.46
C ASN A 181 -6.08 12.34 -5.80
N PHE A 182 -6.60 12.95 -6.87
CA PHE A 182 -5.91 13.01 -8.15
C PHE A 182 -4.65 13.90 -8.05
N ILE A 183 -4.78 15.09 -7.46
CA ILE A 183 -3.62 15.97 -7.19
C ILE A 183 -2.56 15.22 -6.36
N ASP A 184 -2.97 14.56 -5.28
CA ASP A 184 -2.07 13.83 -4.39
C ASP A 184 -1.45 12.62 -5.10
N THR A 185 -2.18 11.93 -5.98
CA THR A 185 -1.64 10.84 -6.81
C THR A 185 -0.53 11.35 -7.74
N ILE A 186 -0.73 12.48 -8.42
CA ILE A 186 0.33 13.09 -9.26
C ILE A 186 1.55 13.41 -8.40
N ARG A 187 1.34 14.00 -7.22
CA ARG A 187 2.40 14.41 -6.31
C ARG A 187 3.17 13.23 -5.74
N GLY A 188 2.48 12.23 -5.20
CA GLY A 188 3.08 11.08 -4.52
C GLY A 188 3.69 10.05 -5.48
N CYS A 189 3.10 9.86 -6.66
CA CYS A 189 3.70 9.04 -7.71
C CYS A 189 4.81 9.77 -8.48
N GLY A 190 5.00 11.07 -8.27
CA GLY A 190 6.07 11.82 -8.91
C GLY A 190 5.88 12.04 -10.42
N PHE A 191 4.63 12.09 -10.90
CA PHE A 191 4.35 12.12 -12.34
C PHE A 191 4.71 13.45 -12.99
N ASN A 192 5.35 13.39 -14.16
CA ASN A 192 5.47 14.53 -15.07
C ASN A 192 4.25 14.61 -16.03
N TRP A 193 4.18 15.70 -16.80
CA TRP A 193 3.06 15.92 -17.72
C TRP A 193 2.89 14.80 -18.76
N ARG A 194 3.99 14.27 -19.32
CA ARG A 194 3.92 13.19 -20.33
C ARG A 194 3.33 11.91 -19.74
N GLU A 195 3.72 11.57 -18.52
CA GLU A 195 3.21 10.41 -17.78
C GLU A 195 1.71 10.60 -17.47
N VAL A 196 1.30 11.78 -16.97
CA VAL A 196 -0.13 12.12 -16.77
C VAL A 196 -0.89 12.01 -18.09
N TYR A 197 -0.37 12.59 -19.18
CA TYR A 197 -1.03 12.53 -20.48
C TYR A 197 -1.25 11.08 -20.94
N ASN A 198 -0.21 10.25 -20.88
CA ASN A 198 -0.30 8.84 -21.27
C ASN A 198 -1.30 8.07 -20.39
N LEU A 199 -1.28 8.26 -19.07
CA LEU A 199 -2.16 7.55 -18.15
C LEU A 199 -3.64 7.92 -18.33
N TYR A 200 -3.95 9.19 -18.55
CA TYR A 200 -5.32 9.67 -18.53
C TYR A 200 -5.95 9.70 -19.93
N PHE A 201 -5.23 10.14 -20.96
CA PHE A 201 -5.78 10.22 -22.32
C PHE A 201 -5.58 8.93 -23.10
N LYS A 202 -4.40 8.28 -23.03
CA LYS A 202 -4.18 7.04 -23.80
C LYS A 202 -4.76 5.82 -23.10
N TYR A 203 -4.50 5.66 -21.81
CA TYR A 203 -4.92 4.45 -21.09
C TYR A 203 -6.37 4.51 -20.62
N ARG A 204 -6.72 5.55 -19.86
CA ARG A 204 -8.11 5.71 -19.37
C ARG A 204 -9.08 6.20 -20.44
N ARG A 205 -8.59 6.52 -21.65
CA ARG A 205 -9.38 7.02 -22.79
C ARG A 205 -10.28 8.20 -22.40
N ILE A 206 -9.79 9.09 -21.52
CA ILE A 206 -10.51 10.31 -21.18
C ILE A 206 -10.59 11.17 -22.43
N HIS A 207 -11.78 11.71 -22.71
CA HIS A 207 -12.01 12.54 -23.88
C HIS A 207 -11.15 13.82 -23.85
N TYR A 208 -10.63 14.25 -25.00
CA TYR A 208 -9.70 15.38 -25.09
C TYR A 208 -10.30 16.72 -24.61
N SER A 209 -11.63 16.86 -24.57
CA SER A 209 -12.29 18.03 -23.99
C SER A 209 -11.98 18.26 -22.51
N TYR A 210 -11.51 17.23 -21.78
CA TYR A 210 -11.08 17.36 -20.38
C TYR A 210 -9.62 17.84 -20.22
N LEU A 211 -8.92 18.11 -21.33
CA LEU A 211 -7.52 18.56 -21.32
C LEU A 211 -7.28 19.82 -20.46
N PRO A 212 -8.08 20.89 -20.56
CA PRO A 212 -7.87 22.08 -19.72
C PRO A 212 -7.99 21.77 -18.21
N ILE A 213 -8.94 20.90 -17.84
CA ILE A 213 -9.16 20.50 -16.44
C ILE A 213 -7.96 19.70 -15.93
N ILE A 214 -7.47 18.72 -16.70
CA ILE A 214 -6.34 17.88 -16.31
C ILE A 214 -5.05 18.70 -16.24
N LEU A 215 -4.84 19.66 -17.16
CA LEU A 215 -3.73 20.62 -17.10
C LEU A 215 -3.79 21.48 -15.83
N GLY A 216 -4.97 22.01 -15.49
CA GLY A 216 -5.18 22.76 -14.25
C GLY A 216 -4.85 21.95 -13.01
N ILE A 217 -5.30 20.69 -12.94
CA ILE A 217 -4.98 19.77 -11.85
C ILE A 217 -3.47 19.51 -11.75
N TYR A 218 -2.80 19.27 -12.88
CA TYR A 218 -1.34 19.09 -12.92
C TYR A 218 -0.59 20.35 -12.46
N PHE A 219 -1.04 21.53 -12.87
CA PHE A 219 -0.45 22.79 -12.44
C PHE A 219 -0.58 23.00 -10.93
N ILE A 220 -1.76 22.71 -10.36
CA ILE A 220 -1.96 22.74 -8.90
C ILE A 220 -1.04 21.73 -8.20
N ALA A 221 -0.89 20.52 -8.73
CA ALA A 221 0.04 19.53 -8.20
C ALA A 221 1.48 20.03 -8.20
N LYS A 222 1.91 20.70 -9.29
CA LYS A 222 3.24 21.31 -9.40
C LYS A 222 3.45 22.42 -8.36
N LEU A 223 2.47 23.32 -8.17
CA LEU A 223 2.53 24.37 -7.14
C LEU A 223 2.61 23.78 -5.72
N LYS A 224 1.88 22.69 -5.46
CA LYS A 224 1.92 21.95 -4.18
C LYS A 224 3.14 21.05 -4.01
N ARG A 225 4.12 21.15 -4.92
CA ARG A 225 5.30 20.29 -5.05
C ARG A 225 4.95 18.83 -5.39
N ILE A 226 5.54 18.36 -6.50
CA ILE A 226 5.55 16.96 -6.90
C ILE A 226 6.77 16.28 -6.26
N TYR A 227 6.56 15.15 -5.59
CA TYR A 227 7.62 14.38 -4.93
C TYR A 227 8.15 13.35 -5.92
N ARG A 228 9.23 13.67 -6.63
CA ARG A 228 9.90 12.73 -7.54
C ARG A 228 11.31 12.44 -7.03
N TYR A 229 11.63 11.18 -6.82
CA TYR A 229 12.91 10.75 -6.23
C TYR A 229 13.90 10.14 -7.23
N SER A 230 13.47 9.97 -8.49
CA SER A 230 14.33 9.55 -9.60
C SER A 230 14.24 10.54 -10.76
N SER A 231 15.38 10.87 -11.35
CA SER A 231 15.43 11.72 -12.55
C SER A 231 14.88 11.01 -13.79
N LEU A 232 14.95 9.67 -13.81
CA LEU A 232 14.58 8.85 -14.96
C LEU A 232 13.13 8.37 -14.89
N HIS A 233 12.69 7.93 -13.72
CA HIS A 233 11.42 7.22 -13.56
C HIS A 233 10.49 7.91 -12.56
N ASP A 234 9.18 7.74 -12.75
CA ASP A 234 8.21 8.06 -11.71
C ASP A 234 8.38 7.12 -10.50
N ASN A 235 7.78 7.44 -9.36
CA ASN A 235 7.96 6.70 -8.13
C ASN A 235 7.36 5.27 -8.19
N ILE A 236 6.33 5.02 -9.01
CA ILE A 236 5.79 3.66 -9.18
C ILE A 236 6.82 2.81 -9.92
N THR A 237 7.26 3.27 -11.08
CA THR A 237 8.27 2.56 -11.89
C THR A 237 9.58 2.39 -11.12
N ASN A 238 10.05 3.43 -10.42
CA ASN A 238 11.26 3.37 -9.61
C ASN A 238 11.15 2.34 -8.48
N SER A 239 10.05 2.35 -7.71
CA SER A 239 9.82 1.35 -6.66
C SER A 239 9.72 -0.07 -7.20
N PHE A 240 9.16 -0.24 -8.40
CA PHE A 240 9.08 -1.53 -9.05
C PHE A 240 10.46 -2.10 -9.37
N LEU A 241 11.32 -1.29 -9.99
CA LEU A 241 12.70 -1.69 -10.33
C LEU A 241 13.50 -2.02 -9.07
N GLU A 242 13.38 -1.20 -8.03
CA GLU A 242 14.01 -1.47 -6.73
C GLU A 242 13.52 -2.77 -6.10
N ARG A 243 12.22 -3.09 -6.22
CA ARG A 243 11.66 -4.35 -5.72
C ARG A 243 12.25 -5.56 -6.42
N LEU A 244 12.49 -5.49 -7.74
CA LEU A 244 13.17 -6.55 -8.47
C LEU A 244 14.63 -6.70 -8.04
N ASN A 245 15.35 -5.58 -7.87
CA ASN A 245 16.76 -5.59 -7.50
C ASN A 245 16.99 -6.13 -6.07
N LYS A 246 16.09 -5.80 -5.15
CA LYS A 246 16.19 -6.13 -3.72
C LYS A 246 15.30 -7.29 -3.29
N LEU A 247 14.79 -8.05 -4.26
CA LEU A 247 13.98 -9.23 -4.01
C LEU A 247 14.76 -10.24 -3.18
N THR A 248 14.19 -10.60 -2.03
CA THR A 248 14.77 -11.53 -1.06
C THR A 248 13.73 -12.54 -0.62
N LEU A 249 14.11 -13.81 -0.55
CA LEU A 249 13.30 -14.90 0.00
C LEU A 249 14.09 -15.58 1.14
N PRO A 250 14.06 -15.01 2.35
CA PRO A 250 14.75 -15.59 3.50
C PRO A 250 14.20 -16.99 3.80
N LYS A 251 15.07 -18.01 3.79
CA LYS A 251 14.67 -19.40 4.07
C LYS A 251 14.18 -19.56 5.51
N GLU A 252 14.70 -18.73 6.42
CA GLU A 252 14.38 -18.74 7.85
C GLU A 252 12.92 -18.38 8.12
N LEU A 253 12.25 -17.66 7.21
CA LEU A 253 10.84 -17.32 7.34
C LEU A 253 9.91 -18.52 7.08
N ASN A 254 10.42 -19.59 6.46
CA ASN A 254 9.68 -20.81 6.14
C ASN A 254 8.29 -20.52 5.52
N ILE A 255 8.24 -19.54 4.61
CA ILE A 255 7.00 -19.09 3.96
C ILE A 255 6.68 -20.09 2.84
N PRO A 256 5.49 -20.71 2.85
CA PRO A 256 5.12 -21.64 1.80
C PRO A 256 5.01 -20.94 0.43
N ASP A 257 5.36 -21.67 -0.63
CA ASP A 257 5.40 -21.17 -2.01
C ASP A 257 4.04 -20.60 -2.49
N ASP A 258 2.92 -21.12 -1.98
CA ASP A 258 1.59 -20.61 -2.31
C ASP A 258 1.32 -19.18 -1.77
N TYR A 259 2.17 -18.64 -0.89
CA TYR A 259 2.10 -17.23 -0.48
C TYR A 259 2.97 -16.29 -1.32
N PHE A 260 3.77 -16.81 -2.25
CA PHE A 260 4.56 -15.98 -3.15
C PHE A 260 3.65 -15.23 -4.14
N LEU A 261 3.81 -13.91 -4.20
CA LEU A 261 3.15 -13.07 -5.19
C LEU A 261 4.03 -11.89 -5.59
N PHE A 262 4.29 -11.79 -6.89
CA PHE A 262 4.81 -10.58 -7.52
C PHE A 262 3.82 -10.08 -8.57
N GLY A 263 3.50 -8.79 -8.57
CA GLY A 263 2.43 -8.22 -9.40
C GLY A 263 2.90 -7.01 -10.20
N ILE A 264 2.45 -6.94 -11.47
CA ILE A 264 2.63 -5.79 -12.37
C ILE A 264 1.26 -5.34 -12.84
N SER A 265 0.95 -4.04 -12.80
CA SER A 265 -0.29 -3.57 -13.43
C SER A 265 -0.03 -3.16 -14.89
N ARG A 266 -1.02 -3.34 -15.78
CA ARG A 266 -0.93 -2.84 -17.17
C ARG A 266 -0.69 -1.34 -17.25
N ARG A 267 -1.15 -0.60 -16.23
CA ARG A 267 -0.86 0.83 -16.06
C ARG A 267 0.64 1.08 -15.94
N ASP A 268 1.35 0.24 -15.20
CA ASP A 268 2.80 0.39 -14.98
C ASP A 268 3.57 0.09 -16.27
N LEU A 269 3.11 -0.89 -17.07
CA LEU A 269 3.67 -1.19 -18.39
C LEU A 269 3.56 -0.02 -19.39
N LEU A 270 2.59 0.87 -19.21
CA LEU A 270 2.45 2.07 -20.05
C LEU A 270 3.41 3.19 -19.65
N LEU A 271 3.82 3.20 -18.39
CA LEU A 271 4.85 4.11 -17.90
C LEU A 271 6.23 3.60 -18.31
N TYR A 272 6.42 2.27 -18.29
CA TYR A 272 7.66 1.65 -18.72
C TYR A 272 7.42 0.25 -19.30
N SER A 273 7.53 0.12 -20.62
CA SER A 273 7.14 -1.08 -21.37
C SER A 273 8.04 -2.29 -21.12
N ASP A 274 9.28 -2.08 -20.69
CA ASP A 274 10.23 -3.15 -20.42
C ASP A 274 10.00 -3.85 -19.07
N LEU A 275 9.08 -3.37 -18.22
CA LEU A 275 8.91 -3.89 -16.86
C LEU A 275 8.59 -5.39 -16.81
N GLU A 276 7.75 -5.87 -17.72
CA GLU A 276 7.38 -7.28 -17.80
C GLU A 276 8.60 -8.15 -18.14
N ARG A 277 9.34 -7.77 -19.18
CA ARG A 277 10.57 -8.47 -19.59
C ARG A 277 11.62 -8.48 -18.48
N LEU A 278 11.81 -7.35 -17.79
CA LEU A 278 12.74 -7.24 -16.68
C LEU A 278 12.32 -8.12 -15.50
N ALA A 279 11.01 -8.16 -15.20
CA ALA A 279 10.48 -9.04 -14.16
C ALA A 279 10.68 -10.51 -14.52
N ASP A 280 10.40 -10.92 -15.75
CA ASP A 280 10.60 -12.30 -16.21
C ASP A 280 12.07 -12.75 -15.99
N ILE A 281 13.04 -11.92 -16.41
CA ILE A 281 14.47 -12.20 -16.24
C ILE A 281 14.84 -12.30 -14.75
N LYS A 282 14.47 -11.29 -13.96
CA LYS A 282 14.89 -11.18 -12.56
C LYS A 282 14.22 -12.22 -11.66
N LEU A 283 12.96 -12.54 -11.92
CA LEU A 283 12.25 -13.57 -11.17
C LEU A 283 12.83 -14.95 -11.52
N LYS A 284 13.07 -15.26 -12.80
CA LYS A 284 13.70 -16.54 -13.16
C LYS A 284 15.07 -16.71 -12.50
N GLU A 285 15.88 -15.65 -12.48
CA GLU A 285 17.20 -15.63 -11.82
C GLU A 285 17.10 -15.86 -10.30
N LYS A 286 16.17 -15.16 -9.63
CA LYS A 286 16.13 -15.11 -8.15
C LYS A 286 15.33 -16.24 -7.52
N ILE A 287 14.28 -16.70 -8.18
CA ILE A 287 13.32 -17.64 -7.62
C ILE A 287 13.21 -18.93 -8.43
N GLY A 288 13.77 -19.00 -9.64
CA GLY A 288 13.62 -20.17 -10.51
C GLY A 288 12.20 -20.21 -11.10
N ASP A 289 11.53 -21.36 -10.97
CA ASP A 289 10.24 -21.56 -11.63
C ASP A 289 9.11 -20.74 -11.00
N TYR A 290 8.24 -20.23 -11.88
CA TYR A 290 7.03 -19.49 -11.55
C TYR A 290 6.00 -19.72 -12.65
N LYS A 291 4.74 -19.43 -12.32
CA LYS A 291 3.63 -19.31 -13.25
C LYS A 291 3.23 -17.84 -13.39
N LYS A 292 2.90 -17.44 -14.61
CA LYS A 292 2.54 -16.07 -14.95
C LYS A 292 1.09 -16.04 -15.43
N PHE A 293 0.30 -15.12 -14.89
CA PHE A 293 -1.12 -14.99 -15.22
C PHE A 293 -1.45 -13.55 -15.58
N LEU A 294 -2.21 -13.35 -16.65
CA LEU A 294 -2.86 -12.07 -16.93
C LEU A 294 -4.34 -12.16 -16.54
N CYS A 295 -4.78 -11.21 -15.73
CA CYS A 295 -6.09 -11.22 -15.12
C CYS A 295 -6.97 -10.05 -15.60
N SER A 296 -8.29 -10.22 -15.51
CA SER A 296 -9.30 -9.25 -15.96
C SER A 296 -9.25 -7.91 -15.23
N ASP A 297 -8.64 -7.87 -14.04
CA ASP A 297 -8.37 -6.64 -13.28
C ASP A 297 -7.13 -5.87 -13.76
N SER A 298 -6.60 -6.21 -14.94
CA SER A 298 -5.43 -5.60 -15.56
C SER A 298 -4.14 -5.76 -14.76
N LEU A 299 -4.04 -6.81 -13.96
CA LEU A 299 -2.80 -7.21 -13.29
C LEU A 299 -2.20 -8.46 -13.94
N ILE A 300 -0.89 -8.44 -14.11
CA ILE A 300 -0.06 -9.61 -14.36
C ILE A 300 0.45 -10.11 -13.01
N ARG A 301 0.21 -11.38 -12.71
CA ARG A 301 0.59 -12.02 -11.44
C ARG A 301 1.60 -13.13 -11.69
N TYR A 302 2.67 -13.11 -10.91
CA TYR A 302 3.68 -14.14 -10.84
C TYR A 302 3.51 -14.88 -9.52
N VAL A 303 3.25 -16.18 -9.60
CA VAL A 303 3.01 -17.07 -8.46
C VAL A 303 3.85 -18.33 -8.61
N LYS A 304 4.15 -19.03 -7.51
CA LYS A 304 4.91 -20.28 -7.59
C LYS A 304 4.09 -21.48 -8.04
N ASN A 305 2.80 -21.48 -7.75
CA ASN A 305 1.89 -22.57 -8.05
C ASN A 305 0.45 -22.05 -8.20
N SER A 306 -0.46 -22.92 -8.67
CA SER A 306 -1.86 -22.55 -8.90
C SER A 306 -2.62 -22.23 -7.61
N GLU A 307 -2.19 -22.74 -6.45
CA GLU A 307 -2.76 -22.37 -5.15
C GLU A 307 -2.41 -20.93 -4.79
N GLY A 308 -1.20 -20.48 -5.12
CA GLY A 308 -0.81 -19.09 -4.94
C GLY A 308 -1.60 -18.12 -5.81
N LEU A 309 -2.09 -18.54 -6.98
CA LEU A 309 -3.05 -17.73 -7.72
C LEU A 309 -4.35 -17.56 -6.92
N LYS A 310 -4.90 -18.64 -6.34
CA LYS A 310 -6.14 -18.56 -5.54
C LYS A 310 -5.97 -17.59 -4.38
N LYS A 311 -4.89 -17.70 -3.60
CA LYS A 311 -4.58 -16.76 -2.51
C LYS A 311 -4.40 -15.33 -3.02
N ALA A 312 -3.74 -15.14 -4.16
CA ALA A 312 -3.56 -13.82 -4.76
C ALA A 312 -4.88 -13.18 -5.23
N LEU A 313 -5.89 -13.98 -5.57
CA LEU A 313 -7.22 -13.50 -5.92
C LEU A 313 -8.03 -13.08 -4.70
N GLU A 314 -7.81 -13.68 -3.53
CA GLU A 314 -8.42 -13.27 -2.26
C GLU A 314 -7.97 -11.86 -1.81
N LEU A 315 -6.84 -11.37 -2.32
CA LEU A 315 -6.42 -9.97 -2.11
C LEU A 315 -7.40 -8.96 -2.71
N SER A 316 -8.13 -9.35 -3.75
CA SER A 316 -8.99 -8.44 -4.47
C SER A 316 -10.35 -8.33 -3.82
N ASN A 317 -10.87 -7.09 -3.81
CA ASN A 317 -12.25 -6.81 -3.44
C ASN A 317 -13.24 -7.03 -4.61
N LEU A 318 -12.75 -7.50 -5.77
CA LEU A 318 -13.59 -7.77 -6.93
C LEU A 318 -14.23 -9.15 -6.83
N SER A 319 -15.54 -9.22 -7.07
CA SER A 319 -16.34 -10.43 -6.87
C SER A 319 -15.98 -11.58 -7.83
N LYS A 320 -15.42 -11.28 -9.00
CA LYS A 320 -14.93 -12.25 -9.98
C LYS A 320 -13.74 -11.67 -10.73
N ILE A 321 -12.59 -12.33 -10.63
CA ILE A 321 -11.43 -12.08 -11.48
C ILE A 321 -11.16 -13.35 -12.26
N GLU A 322 -11.07 -13.21 -13.57
CA GLU A 322 -10.70 -14.28 -14.47
C GLU A 322 -9.24 -14.08 -14.85
N CYS A 323 -8.46 -15.16 -14.83
CA CYS A 323 -7.05 -15.14 -15.16
C CYS A 323 -6.75 -16.22 -16.20
N HIS A 324 -5.89 -15.90 -17.15
CA HIS A 324 -5.34 -16.86 -18.09
C HIS A 324 -3.82 -16.96 -17.87
N GLU A 325 -3.33 -18.21 -17.87
CA GLU A 325 -1.90 -18.48 -17.77
C GLU A 325 -1.22 -18.00 -19.06
N LEU A 326 -0.09 -17.31 -18.91
CA LEU A 326 0.78 -16.87 -19.98
C LEU A 326 1.95 -17.85 -20.06
N ASN A 327 2.25 -18.31 -21.28
CA ASN A 327 3.38 -19.20 -21.55
C ASN A 327 4.72 -18.46 -21.53
#